data_AF-A0A0G3IWD0-F1
#
_entry.id   AF-A0A0G3IWD0-F1
#
_cell.length_a   1.000
_cell.length_b   1.000
_cell.length_c   1.000
_cell.angle_alpha   90.00
_cell.angle_beta   90.00
_cell.angle_gamma   90.00
#
_symmetry.space_group_name_H-M   'P 1'
#
loop_
_entity.id
_entity.type
_entity.pdbx_description
1 polymer ?
#
loop_
_entity_poly.entity_id
_entity_poly.type
_entity_poly.pdbx_seq_one_letter_code
_entity_poly.pdbx_strand_id
1 'polypeptide(L)' 'MGCYRVVLDEDLCQGHAMCELEAPDVFKVPKRGVVKIVDPEPPDEMRDDVERAIEMCPTRALSIVEKED' A
#
# COMPACT_ATOMS: atom_id res chain seq x y z
N MET A 1 -9.00 -2.84 -12.66
CA MET A 1 -8.45 -3.89 -11.78
C MET A 1 -7.07 -4.17 -12.31
N GLY A 2 -6.03 -3.89 -11.54
CA GLY A 2 -4.65 -4.11 -11.98
C GLY A 2 -4.27 -5.59 -11.97
N CYS A 3 -3.09 -5.91 -12.52
CA CYS A 3 -2.55 -7.28 -12.52
C CYS A 3 -1.93 -7.71 -11.18
N TYR A 4 -2.15 -6.95 -10.11
CA TYR A 4 -1.53 -7.16 -8.82
C TYR A 4 -2.45 -6.75 -7.68
N ARG A 5 -2.11 -7.22 -6.47
CA ARG A 5 -2.83 -6.92 -5.23
C ARG A 5 -1.89 -6.41 -4.16
N VAL A 6 -2.33 -5.40 -3.43
CA VAL A 6 -1.62 -4.92 -2.25
C VAL A 6 -2.07 -5.69 -1.01
N VAL A 7 -1.10 -6.11 -0.22
CA VAL A 7 -1.28 -6.81 1.06
C VAL A 7 -0.66 -5.99 2.17
N LEU A 8 -1.38 -5.92 3.30
CA LEU A 8 -0.95 -5.25 4.52
C LEU A 8 -0.74 -6.28 5.62
N ASP A 9 0.41 -6.19 6.28
CA ASP A 9 0.69 -6.78 7.58
C ASP A 9 0.39 -5.75 8.67
N GLU A 10 -0.75 -5.92 9.35
CA GLU A 10 -1.21 -5.00 10.40
C GLU A 10 -0.35 -5.07 11.67
N ASP A 11 0.33 -6.19 11.93
CA ASP A 11 1.22 -6.37 13.09
C ASP A 11 2.51 -5.57 12.91
N LEU A 12 3.02 -5.47 11.68
CA LEU A 12 4.20 -4.67 11.34
C LEU A 12 3.88 -3.19 11.12
N CYS A 13 2.64 -2.84 10.80
CA CYS A 13 2.27 -1.46 10.51
C CYS A 13 2.24 -0.62 11.80
N GLN A 14 2.98 0.48 11.80
CA GLN A 14 3.04 1.41 12.95
C GLN A 14 2.41 2.78 12.64
N GLY A 15 1.71 2.91 11.50
CA GLY A 15 0.95 4.13 11.17
C GLY A 15 1.80 5.35 10.79
N HIS A 16 2.98 5.15 10.19
CA HIS A 16 3.90 6.23 9.79
C HIS A 16 3.39 7.12 8.64
N ALA A 17 2.31 6.75 7.97
CA ALA A 17 1.71 7.48 6.84
C ALA A 17 2.60 7.69 5.60
N MET A 18 3.76 7.04 5.49
CA MET A 18 4.64 7.15 4.32
C MET A 18 3.97 6.63 3.03
N CYS A 19 3.20 5.54 3.13
CA CYS A 19 2.49 4.99 1.98
C CYS A 19 1.36 5.90 1.47
N GLU A 20 0.67 6.63 2.35
CA GLU A 20 -0.32 7.64 1.95
C GLU A 20 0.35 8.86 1.29
N LEU A 21 1.61 9.16 1.61
CA LEU A 21 2.34 10.24 0.94
C LEU A 21 2.73 9.88 -0.49
N GLU A 22 3.18 8.65 -0.73
CA GLU A 22 3.57 8.19 -2.07
C GLU A 22 2.35 7.84 -2.94
N ALA A 23 1.33 7.18 -2.39
CA ALA A 23 0.14 6.75 -3.12
C ALA A 23 -1.16 7.04 -2.33
N PRO A 24 -1.59 8.32 -2.24
CA PRO A 24 -2.75 8.75 -1.45
C PRO A 24 -4.09 8.21 -1.96
N ASP A 25 -4.16 7.85 -3.25
CA ASP A 25 -5.36 7.26 -3.86
C ASP A 25 -5.53 5.77 -3.51
N VAL A 26 -4.45 5.11 -3.09
CA VAL A 26 -4.43 3.67 -2.75
C VAL A 26 -4.41 3.46 -1.23
N PHE A 27 -3.73 4.33 -0.48
CA PHE A 27 -3.52 4.17 0.96
C PHE A 27 -4.09 5.33 1.76
N LYS A 28 -4.75 4.98 2.88
CA LYS A 28 -5.26 5.95 3.84
C LYS A 28 -4.85 5.62 5.26
N VAL A 29 -4.06 6.47 5.89
CA VAL A 29 -3.64 6.30 7.28
C VAL A 29 -4.49 7.20 8.20
N PRO A 30 -5.26 6.63 9.14
CA PRO A 30 -5.99 7.41 10.11
C PRO A 30 -5.02 8.06 11.13
N LYS A 31 -5.47 9.13 11.81
CA LYS A 31 -4.68 9.79 12.87
C LYS A 31 -4.24 8.86 14.01
N ARG A 32 -4.93 7.74 14.19
CA ARG A 32 -4.58 6.65 15.11
C ARG A 32 -4.90 5.33 14.44
N GLY A 33 -3.92 4.43 14.37
CA GLY A 33 -4.07 3.09 13.81
C GLY A 33 -3.14 2.82 12.63
N VAL A 34 -3.39 1.69 11.98
CA VAL A 34 -2.63 1.21 10.82
C VAL A 34 -3.23 1.76 9.52
N VAL A 35 -2.46 1.67 8.44
CA VAL A 35 -2.92 2.04 7.09
C VAL A 35 -4.15 1.23 6.71
N LYS A 36 -5.08 1.87 6.00
CA LYS A 36 -6.20 1.23 5.30
C LYS A 36 -5.92 1.26 3.81
N ILE A 37 -6.02 0.11 3.17
CA ILE A 37 -5.95 0.02 1.71
C ILE A 37 -7.33 0.40 1.15
N VAL A 38 -7.38 1.48 0.38
CA VAL A 38 -8.62 2.01 -0.23
C VAL A 38 -8.98 1.20 -1.47
N ASP A 39 -7.99 0.94 -2.32
CA ASP A 39 -8.10 0.05 -3.46
C ASP A 39 -7.06 -1.08 -3.34
N PRO A 40 -7.47 -2.33 -3.06
CA PRO A 40 -6.55 -3.45 -2.96
C PRO A 40 -5.99 -3.89 -4.32
N GLU A 41 -6.61 -3.49 -5.42
CA GLU A 41 -6.22 -3.88 -6.79
C GLU A 41 -6.17 -2.66 -7.72
N PRO A 42 -5.32 -1.67 -7.38
CA PRO A 42 -5.22 -0.44 -8.13
C PRO A 42 -4.76 -0.71 -9.56
N PRO A 43 -5.10 0.18 -10.51
CA PRO A 43 -4.71 0.00 -11.90
C PRO A 43 -3.17 -0.02 -12.06
N ASP A 44 -2.70 -0.66 -13.14
CA ASP A 44 -1.26 -0.82 -13.41
C ASP A 44 -0.52 0.50 -13.60
N GLU A 45 -1.24 1.56 -13.96
CA GLU A 45 -0.68 2.92 -14.01
C GLU A 45 -0.23 3.44 -12.64
N MET A 46 -0.83 2.96 -11.54
CA MET A 46 -0.47 3.32 -10.17
C MET A 46 0.61 2.39 -9.58
N ARG A 47 1.08 1.40 -10.35
CA ARG A 47 2.03 0.40 -9.84
C ARG A 47 3.32 1.02 -9.33
N ASP A 48 3.87 1.98 -10.07
CA ASP A 48 5.08 2.72 -9.68
C ASP A 48 4.90 3.43 -8.32
N ASP A 49 3.78 4.12 -8.12
CA ASP A 49 3.48 4.82 -6.87
C ASP A 49 3.28 3.83 -5.70
N VAL A 50 2.65 2.69 -5.95
CA VAL A 50 2.46 1.62 -4.95
C VAL A 50 3.78 0.96 -4.59
N GLU A 51 4.66 0.68 -5.56
CA GLU A 51 5.98 0.12 -5.33
C GLU A 51 6.83 1.08 -4.48
N ARG A 52 6.81 2.37 -4.80
CA ARG A 52 7.47 3.40 -3.99
C ARG A 52 6.91 3.47 -2.58
N ALA A 53 5.59 3.40 -2.41
CA ALA A 53 4.94 3.38 -1.09
C ALA A 53 5.42 2.20 -0.23
N ILE A 54 5.70 1.05 -0.85
CA ILE A 54 6.24 -0.15 -0.19
C ILE A 54 7.71 0.05 0.18
N GLU A 55 8.52 0.57 -0.73
CA GLU A 55 9.94 0.85 -0.48
C GLU A 55 10.16 1.88 0.63
N MET A 56 9.29 2.91 0.67
CA MET A 56 9.33 3.96 1.68
C MET A 56 8.76 3.52 3.04
N CYS A 57 8.19 2.31 3.15
CA CYS A 57 7.66 1.80 4.40
C CYS A 57 8.79 1.37 5.35
N PRO A 58 9.03 2.08 6.47
CA PRO A 58 10.16 1.80 7.35
C PRO A 58 10.06 0.44 8.05
N THR A 59 8.83 -0.08 8.22
CA THR A 59 8.57 -1.37 8.85
C THR A 59 8.28 -2.48 7.85
N ARG A 60 8.32 -2.19 6.54
CA ARG A 60 8.03 -3.15 5.46
C ARG A 60 6.70 -3.89 5.66
N ALA A 61 5.68 -3.16 6.12
CA ALA A 61 4.36 -3.70 6.42
C ALA A 61 3.49 -3.92 5.17
N LEU A 62 3.93 -3.48 3.99
CA LEU A 62 3.18 -3.58 2.73
C LEU A 62 3.91 -4.49 1.75
N SER A 63 3.17 -5.19 0.90
CA SER A 63 3.72 -6.05 -0.15
C SER A 63 2.79 -6.14 -1.35
N ILE A 64 3.35 -6.39 -2.53
CA ILE A 64 2.59 -6.69 -3.76
C ILE A 64 2.57 -8.20 -3.99
N VAL A 65 1.40 -8.70 -4.38
CA VAL A 65 1.20 -10.06 -4.87
C VAL A 65 0.71 -9.97 -6.30
N GLU A 66 1.50 -10.48 -7.25
CA GLU A 66 1.09 -10.59 -8.65
C GLU A 66 -0.12 -11.53 -8.75
N LYS A 67 -1.09 -11.15 -9.59
CA LYS A 67 -2.21 -12.00 -9.94
C LYS A 67 -1.94 -12.61 -11.31
N GLU A 68 -1.93 -13.94 -11.38
CA GLU A 68 -2.14 -14.63 -12.65
C GLU A 68 -3.61 -14.44 -13.05
N ASP A 69 -3.83 -13.82 -14.21
CA ASP A 69 -5.14 -13.76 -14.88
C ASP A 69 -5.52 -15.14 -15.46
#